data_AF-A0A7V4ZNU4-F1
#
_entry.id   AF-A0A7V4ZNU4-F1
#
_cell.length_a   1.000
_cell.length_b   1.000
_cell.length_c   1.000
_cell.angle_alpha   90.00
_cell.angle_beta   90.00
_cell.angle_gamma   90.00
#
_symmetry.space_group_name_H-M   'P 1'
#
loop_
_entity.id
_entity.type
_entity.pdbx_description
1 polymer ?
#
loop_
_entity_poly.entity_id
_entity_poly.type
_entity_poly.pdbx_seq_one_letter_code
_entity_poly.pdbx_strand_id
1 'polypeptide(L)' 'PAFLCAYLALGADNILFASDYPYESLKDAIQFLNNLPISESDKLKICYSNALRILKI' A
#
# COMPACT_ATOMS: atom_id res chain seq x y z
N PRO A 1 3.43 7.61 10.54
CA PRO A 1 2.28 8.17 11.28
C PRO A 1 1.00 8.26 10.44
N ALA A 2 1.05 8.86 9.23
CA ALA A 2 -0.13 8.99 8.37
C ALA A 2 -0.70 7.63 7.90
N PHE A 3 0.16 6.71 7.46
CA PHE A 3 -0.26 5.38 7.04
C PHE A 3 -1.01 4.62 8.14
N LEU A 4 -0.48 4.58 9.37
CA LEU A 4 -1.10 3.82 10.45
C LEU A 4 -2.49 4.36 10.81
N CYS A 5 -2.68 5.69 10.75
CA CYS A 5 -3.99 6.30 10.93
C CYS A 5 -5.01 5.80 9.89
N ALA A 6 -4.65 5.87 8.61
CA ALA A 6 -5.51 5.38 7.52
C ALA A 6 -5.75 3.87 7.63
N TYR A 7 -4.72 3.11 7.95
CA TYR A 7 -4.77 1.66 8.13
C TYR A 7 -5.75 1.25 9.24
N LEU A 8 -5.68 1.92 10.41
CA LEU A 8 -6.57 1.63 11.54
C LEU A 8 -8.00 2.11 11.27
N ALA A 9 -8.19 3.20 10.53
CA ALA A 9 -9.52 3.75 10.26
C ALA A 9 -10.26 3.01 9.13
N LEU A 10 -9.55 2.60 8.08
CA LEU A 10 -10.15 2.06 6.85
C LEU A 10 -9.99 0.55 6.70
N GLY A 11 -8.97 -0.04 7.35
CA GLY A 11 -8.57 -1.42 7.16
C GLY A 11 -7.76 -1.66 5.88
N ALA A 12 -7.02 -2.78 5.86
CA ALA A 12 -6.12 -3.13 4.75
C ALA A 12 -6.84 -3.31 3.40
N ASP A 13 -8.11 -3.72 3.39
CA ASP A 13 -8.88 -4.01 2.17
C ASP A 13 -9.26 -2.75 1.36
N ASN A 14 -9.10 -1.56 1.96
CA ASN A 14 -9.49 -0.27 1.40
C ASN A 14 -8.29 0.65 1.11
N ILE A 15 -7.07 0.10 1.07
CA ILE A 15 -5.83 0.85 0.81
C ILE A 15 -5.11 0.26 -0.40
N LEU A 16 -4.56 1.13 -1.25
CA LEU A 16 -3.79 0.77 -2.44
C LEU A 16 -2.40 1.40 -2.38
N PHE A 17 -1.38 0.68 -2.87
CA PHE A 17 -0.05 1.23 -3.08
C PHE A 17 0.01 1.98 -4.42
N ALA A 18 0.63 3.15 -4.42
CA ALA A 18 0.99 3.93 -5.60
C ALA A 18 2.33 4.62 -5.34
N SER A 19 3.15 4.79 -6.38
CA SER A 19 4.49 5.38 -6.29
C SER A 19 4.61 6.77 -6.90
N ASP A 20 3.58 7.28 -7.58
CA ASP A 20 3.58 8.56 -8.31
C ASP A 20 4.79 8.75 -9.27
N TYR A 21 5.33 7.66 -9.80
CA TYR A 21 6.38 7.70 -10.82
C TYR A 21 5.85 8.36 -12.10
N PRO A 22 6.63 9.24 -12.77
CA PRO A 22 8.07 9.54 -12.56
C PRO A 22 8.36 10.73 -11.64
N TYR A 23 7.35 11.28 -10.97
CA TYR A 23 7.51 12.48 -10.14
C TYR A 23 8.16 12.17 -8.79
N GLU A 24 7.85 11.01 -8.22
CA GLU A 24 8.41 10.52 -6.95
C GLU A 24 9.35 9.33 -7.14
N SER A 25 10.24 9.13 -6.17
CA SER A 25 11.26 8.06 -6.17
C SER A 25 10.63 6.70 -5.89
N LEU A 26 10.65 5.81 -6.90
CA LEU A 26 10.19 4.43 -6.73
C LEU A 26 10.97 3.70 -5.62
N LYS A 27 12.27 3.98 -5.47
CA LYS A 27 13.11 3.36 -4.45
C LYS A 27 12.63 3.70 -3.04
N ASP A 28 12.31 4.98 -2.82
CA ASP A 28 11.85 5.45 -1.50
C ASP A 28 10.45 4.93 -1.18
N ALA A 29 9.57 4.85 -2.18
CA ALA A 29 8.24 4.25 -2.04
C ALA A 29 8.31 2.76 -1.64
N ILE A 30 9.19 1.98 -2.27
CA ILE A 30 9.40 0.56 -1.92
C ILE A 30 10.05 0.43 -0.54
N GLN A 31 11.02 1.27 -0.20
CA GLN A 31 11.63 1.27 1.14
C GLN A 31 10.61 1.59 2.23
N PHE A 32 9.73 2.56 2.00
CA PHE A 32 8.63 2.87 2.89
C PHE A 32 7.73 1.65 3.11
N LEU A 33 7.29 1.01 2.03
CA LEU A 33 6.43 -0.17 2.07
C LEU A 33 7.06 -1.33 2.87
N ASN A 34 8.33 -1.62 2.63
CA ASN A 34 9.06 -2.69 3.31
C ASN A 34 9.16 -2.47 4.83
N ASN A 35 9.25 -1.21 5.27
CA ASN A 35 9.38 -0.83 6.66
C ASN A 35 8.04 -0.68 7.39
N LEU A 36 6.89 -0.94 6.74
CA LEU A 36 5.59 -0.83 7.39
C LEU A 36 5.39 -1.93 8.45
N PRO A 37 4.93 -1.57 9.67
CA PRO A 37 4.71 -2.52 10.76
C PRO A 37 3.33 -3.20 10.64
N ILE A 38 3.10 -3.88 9.52
CA ILE A 38 1.86 -4.64 9.25
C ILE A 38 2.19 -6.07 8.80
N SER A 39 1.19 -6.95 8.83
CA SER A 39 1.35 -8.33 8.38
C SER A 39 1.69 -8.41 6.89
N GLU A 40 2.41 -9.46 6.48
CA GLU A 40 2.69 -9.70 5.06
C GLU A 40 1.40 -9.92 4.25
N SER A 41 0.37 -10.53 4.84
CA SER A 41 -0.94 -10.66 4.19
C SER A 41 -1.59 -9.31 3.90
N ASP A 42 -1.46 -8.33 4.79
CA ASP A 42 -2.01 -6.99 4.56
C ASP A 42 -1.16 -6.21 3.55
N LYS A 43 0.17 -6.40 3.53
CA LYS A 43 1.02 -5.84 2.47
C LYS A 43 0.59 -6.37 1.10
N LEU A 44 0.33 -7.67 0.97
CA LEU A 44 -0.14 -8.26 -0.28
C LEU A 44 -1.48 -7.68 -0.75
N LYS A 45 -2.39 -7.39 0.17
CA LYS A 45 -3.65 -6.71 -0.16
C LYS A 45 -3.40 -5.34 -0.78
N ILE A 46 -2.60 -4.54 -0.08
CA ILE A 46 -2.31 -3.16 -0.46
C ILE A 46 -1.52 -3.08 -1.77
N CYS A 47 -0.60 -4.01 -2.02
CA CYS A 47 0.28 -4.00 -3.19
C CYS A 47 -0.31 -4.66 -4.42
N TYR A 48 -1.30 -5.55 -4.27
CA TYR A 48 -1.74 -6.39 -5.37
C TYR A 48 -3.24 -6.69 -5.36
N SER A 49 -3.76 -7.44 -4.37
CA SER A 49 -5.10 -8.02 -4.51
C SER A 49 -6.23 -6.98 -4.46
N ASN A 50 -6.05 -5.85 -3.77
CA ASN A 50 -7.00 -4.75 -3.82
C ASN A 50 -7.08 -4.11 -5.21
N ALA A 51 -5.91 -3.91 -5.85
CA ALA A 51 -5.85 -3.35 -7.19
C ALA A 51 -6.48 -4.32 -8.21
N LEU A 52 -6.17 -5.61 -8.09
CA LEU A 52 -6.77 -6.68 -8.90
C LEU A 52 -8.31 -6.62 -8.84
N ARG A 53 -8.87 -6.57 -7.62
CA ARG A 53 -10.31 -6.50 -7.37
C ARG A 53 -10.95 -5.24 -7.95
N ILE A 54 -10.32 -4.08 -7.79
CA ILE A 54 -10.91 -2.78 -8.18
C ILE A 54 -10.76 -2.53 -9.69
N LEU A 55 -9.58 -2.80 -10.24
CA LEU A 55 -9.24 -2.53 -11.63
C LEU A 55 -9.68 -3.66 -12.58
N LYS A 56 -10.11 -4.81 -12.03
CA LYS A 56 -10.56 -5.99 -12.80
C LYS A 56 -9.49 -6.50 -13.76
N ILE A 57 -8.27 -6.64 -13.24
CA ILE A 57 -7.09 -7.17 -13.93
C ILE A 57 -6.76 -8.59 -13.49
#